data_AF-A0AA39WNQ2-F1
#
_entry.id   AF-A0AA39WNQ2-F1
#
_cell.length_a   1.000
_cell.length_b   1.000
_cell.length_c   1.000
_cell.angle_alpha   90.00
_cell.angle_beta   90.00
_cell.angle_gamma   90.00
#
_symmetry.space_group_name_H-M   'P 1'
#
loop_
_entity.id
_entity.type
_entity.pdbx_description
1 polymer ?
#
loop_
_entity_poly.entity_id
_entity_poly.type
_entity_poly.pdbx_seq_one_letter_code
_entity_poly.pdbx_strand_id
1 'polypeptide(L)'
;MSSSRLPIYFNATADSWTTSPSESTDLVTAFHRKLPGYAPTRLVPLDDIAKDLGVAAVYIKEECNRIGVPSFKILGASWGTFRAVAQKLNLPLDSDLATIKEATKANPITLFAATAGNHGRAVARVGSILGLPVEIFVPAGTHPDTVRFIADEGARVTVISGSYDEAVHTASDEAEKQSGILIQDTAWPGYEDIPNWIVAGYTTLLTELTTQLPAAHSAPTHVLAPVGVGSFASAVVSHYKSSSPSPAIITVEPDTAPCLHASLRATHPVSVPTPFPT
;
A
#
# COMPACT_ATOMS: atom_id res chain seq x y z
N MET A 1 13.30 -26.98 -6.86
CA MET A 1 13.98 -25.67 -6.86
C MET A 1 14.06 -25.23 -8.31
N SER A 2 13.31 -24.19 -8.71
CA SER A 2 13.28 -23.73 -10.11
C SER A 2 14.66 -23.25 -10.57
N SER A 3 15.06 -23.67 -11.76
CA SER A 3 16.41 -23.57 -12.31
C SER A 3 16.65 -22.29 -13.14
N SER A 4 16.43 -21.12 -12.55
CA SER A 4 17.22 -19.89 -12.81
C SER A 4 16.58 -18.72 -12.06
N ARG A 5 17.20 -18.25 -10.97
CA ARG A 5 16.88 -16.92 -10.43
C ARG A 5 17.11 -15.89 -11.52
N LEU A 6 16.23 -14.89 -11.63
CA LEU A 6 16.47 -13.80 -12.56
C LEU A 6 17.74 -13.03 -12.18
N PRO A 7 18.52 -12.53 -13.16
CA PRO A 7 19.69 -11.72 -12.87
C PRO A 7 19.26 -10.39 -12.24
N ILE A 8 20.07 -9.88 -11.32
CA ILE A 8 19.86 -8.57 -10.70
C ILE A 8 19.89 -7.49 -11.80
N TYR A 9 18.90 -6.60 -11.78
CA TYR A 9 18.89 -5.40 -12.62
C TYR A 9 19.47 -4.22 -11.84
N PHE A 10 20.48 -3.55 -12.40
CA PHE A 10 21.07 -2.35 -11.84
C PHE A 10 20.62 -1.12 -12.63
N ASN A 11 19.92 -0.21 -11.98
CA ASN A 11 19.50 1.05 -12.61
C ASN A 11 20.54 2.16 -12.38
N ALA A 12 21.45 2.35 -13.33
CA ALA A 12 22.52 3.34 -13.21
C ALA A 12 22.04 4.79 -13.07
N THR A 13 20.80 5.12 -13.47
CA THR A 13 20.26 6.48 -13.37
C THR A 13 19.55 6.76 -12.04
N ALA A 14 19.33 5.73 -11.21
CA ALA A 14 18.60 5.85 -9.95
C ALA A 14 19.33 6.72 -8.90
N ASP A 15 20.66 6.79 -8.96
CA ASP A 15 21.47 7.57 -8.03
C ASP A 15 21.22 9.08 -8.19
N SER A 16 21.08 9.54 -9.43
CA SER A 16 20.82 10.95 -9.76
C SER A 16 19.34 11.35 -9.69
N TRP A 17 18.44 10.40 -9.55
CA TRP A 17 17.00 10.68 -9.55
C TRP A 17 16.56 11.27 -8.21
N THR A 18 15.83 12.38 -8.26
CA THR A 18 15.23 13.04 -7.10
C THR A 18 13.76 13.33 -7.37
N THR A 19 12.98 13.52 -6.30
CA THR A 19 11.59 13.93 -6.43
C THR A 19 11.17 14.86 -5.31
N SER A 20 10.11 15.62 -5.53
CA SER A 20 9.42 16.33 -4.46
C SER A 20 8.34 15.43 -3.88
N PRO A 21 8.04 15.52 -2.56
CA PRO A 21 6.89 14.83 -1.99
C PRO A 21 5.62 15.26 -2.73
N SER A 22 4.79 14.30 -3.13
CA SER A 22 3.51 14.57 -3.79
C SER A 22 2.51 15.24 -2.82
N GLU A 23 2.66 14.99 -1.52
CA GLU A 23 1.81 15.52 -0.46
C GLU A 23 2.60 15.81 0.81
N SER A 24 2.06 16.67 1.66
CA SER A 24 2.64 16.95 2.98
C SER A 24 2.59 15.70 3.87
N THR A 25 3.77 15.14 4.16
CA THR A 25 3.93 14.00 5.07
C THR A 25 3.37 14.28 6.47
N ASP A 26 3.40 15.54 6.91
CA ASP A 26 2.84 15.96 8.20
C ASP A 26 1.32 15.82 8.22
N LEU A 27 0.64 16.18 7.12
CA LEU A 27 -0.81 16.03 7.00
C LEU A 27 -1.22 14.56 7.08
N VAL A 28 -0.54 13.70 6.31
CA VAL A 28 -0.80 12.25 6.30
C VAL A 28 -0.57 11.63 7.70
N THR A 29 0.53 12.00 8.35
CA THR A 29 0.86 11.48 9.67
C THR A 29 -0.10 11.99 10.74
N ALA A 30 -0.51 13.26 10.66
CA ALA A 30 -1.52 13.84 11.55
C ALA A 30 -2.88 13.15 11.39
N PHE A 31 -3.27 12.79 10.16
CA PHE A 31 -4.45 11.98 9.89
C PHE A 31 -4.36 10.61 10.55
N HIS A 32 -3.28 9.85 10.30
CA HIS A 32 -3.15 8.50 10.87
C HIS A 32 -3.14 8.49 12.40
N ARG A 33 -2.55 9.51 13.04
CA ARG A 33 -2.59 9.68 14.50
C ARG A 33 -4.00 9.81 15.09
N LYS A 34 -4.99 10.21 14.28
CA LYS A 34 -6.40 10.31 14.68
C LYS A 34 -7.16 8.97 14.50
N LEU A 35 -6.59 7.97 13.84
CA LEU A 35 -7.24 6.68 13.63
C LEU A 35 -7.28 5.85 14.94
N PRO A 36 -8.39 5.14 15.20
CA PRO A 36 -8.53 4.33 16.41
C PRO A 36 -7.52 3.17 16.40
N GLY A 37 -6.75 3.05 17.48
CA GLY A 37 -5.71 2.03 17.61
C GLY A 37 -4.41 2.33 16.86
N TYR A 38 -4.23 3.55 16.36
CA TYR A 38 -2.93 3.97 15.84
C TYR A 38 -1.88 4.04 16.94
N ALA A 39 -0.74 3.41 16.67
CA ALA A 39 0.53 3.63 17.35
C ALA A 39 1.65 3.39 16.32
N PRO A 40 2.81 4.05 16.43
CA PRO A 40 3.98 3.69 15.64
C PRO A 40 4.36 2.22 15.85
N THR A 41 4.54 1.46 14.77
CA THR A 41 4.99 0.06 14.90
C THR A 41 6.45 -0.01 15.30
N ARG A 42 6.87 -1.17 15.78
CA ARG A 42 8.23 -1.42 16.24
C ARG A 42 9.22 -1.39 15.07
N LEU A 43 10.37 -0.77 15.32
CA LEU A 43 11.58 -0.97 14.52
C LEU A 43 12.45 -1.97 15.28
N VAL A 44 12.64 -3.15 14.72
CA VAL A 44 13.32 -4.26 15.40
C VAL A 44 14.76 -4.35 14.88
N PRO A 45 15.78 -4.20 15.76
CA PRO A 45 17.17 -4.48 15.39
C PRO A 45 17.37 -5.99 15.20
N LEU A 46 18.12 -6.36 14.17
CA LEU A 46 18.45 -7.74 13.83
C LEU A 46 19.97 -7.95 13.96
N ASP A 47 20.47 -7.90 15.18
CA ASP A 47 21.92 -7.88 15.48
C ASP A 47 22.65 -9.13 14.97
N ASP A 48 22.04 -10.31 15.11
CA ASP A 48 22.61 -11.56 14.61
C ASP A 48 22.76 -11.55 13.08
N ILE A 49 21.74 -11.03 12.37
CA ILE A 49 21.79 -10.89 10.90
C ILE A 49 22.83 -9.84 10.50
N ALA A 50 22.93 -8.73 11.23
CA ALA A 50 23.94 -7.71 10.97
C ALA A 50 25.36 -8.27 11.11
N LYS A 51 25.60 -9.07 12.16
CA LYS A 51 26.86 -9.77 12.41
C LYS A 51 27.18 -10.78 11.32
N ASP A 52 26.22 -11.61 10.92
CA ASP A 52 26.40 -12.63 9.88
C ASP A 52 26.73 -12.01 8.51
N LEU A 53 26.13 -10.85 8.21
CA LEU A 53 26.39 -10.11 6.98
C LEU A 53 27.63 -9.21 7.05
N GLY A 54 28.22 -9.01 8.24
CA GLY A 54 29.35 -8.11 8.45
C GLY A 54 29.00 -6.62 8.22
N VAL A 55 27.74 -6.23 8.46
CA VAL A 55 27.28 -4.84 8.32
C VAL A 55 27.04 -4.19 9.68
N ALA A 56 27.02 -2.85 9.71
CA ALA A 56 26.91 -2.10 10.96
C ALA A 56 25.59 -2.34 11.72
N ALA A 57 24.47 -2.40 11.00
CA ALA A 57 23.16 -2.66 11.59
C ALA A 57 22.16 -3.13 10.52
N VAL A 58 21.18 -3.92 10.95
CA VAL A 58 20.01 -4.31 10.14
C VAL A 58 18.77 -4.08 10.98
N TYR A 59 17.76 -3.44 10.39
CA TYR A 59 16.48 -3.17 11.04
C TYR A 59 15.33 -3.71 10.19
N ILE A 60 14.28 -4.18 10.85
CA ILE A 60 13.00 -4.51 10.21
C ILE A 60 11.88 -3.68 10.84
N LYS A 61 11.07 -3.04 9.99
CA LYS A 61 9.86 -2.32 10.40
C LYS A 61 8.71 -3.32 10.50
N GLU A 62 8.27 -3.60 11.71
CA GLU A 62 7.32 -4.67 12.02
C GLU A 62 5.87 -4.24 11.78
N GLU A 63 5.35 -4.45 10.57
CA GLU A 63 3.99 -4.06 10.18
C GLU A 63 2.93 -5.17 10.37
N CYS A 64 3.22 -6.17 11.22
CA CYS A 64 2.33 -7.33 11.43
C CYS A 64 1.09 -7.03 12.30
N ASN A 65 0.99 -5.82 12.86
CA ASN A 65 -0.21 -5.31 13.52
C ASN A 65 -0.25 -3.79 13.37
N ARG A 66 -0.81 -3.32 12.27
CA ARG A 66 -1.03 -1.91 12.02
C ARG A 66 -2.52 -1.61 12.09
N ILE A 67 -2.96 -0.83 13.09
CA ILE A 67 -4.37 -0.43 13.27
C ILE A 67 -5.31 -1.67 13.28
N GLY A 68 -4.85 -2.76 13.90
CA GLY A 68 -5.62 -3.99 14.05
C GLY A 68 -5.62 -4.93 12.84
N VAL A 69 -4.87 -4.65 11.77
CA VAL A 69 -4.72 -5.56 10.62
C VAL A 69 -3.26 -6.03 10.43
N PRO A 70 -3.02 -7.22 9.86
CA PRO A 70 -1.70 -7.83 9.83
C PRO A 70 -0.78 -7.33 8.70
N SER A 71 -0.91 -6.06 8.30
CA SER A 71 -0.07 -5.45 7.27
C SER A 71 -0.14 -3.92 7.29
N PHE A 72 0.82 -3.28 6.63
CA PHE A 72 0.87 -1.82 6.46
C PHE A 72 -0.20 -1.25 5.53
N LYS A 73 -0.95 -2.09 4.78
CA LYS A 73 -1.85 -1.64 3.70
C LYS A 73 -2.93 -0.66 4.17
N ILE A 74 -3.30 -0.73 5.46
CA ILE A 74 -4.26 0.18 6.08
C ILE A 74 -3.82 1.65 6.04
N LEU A 75 -2.52 1.94 6.04
CA LEU A 75 -2.04 3.32 5.94
C LEU A 75 -2.43 3.93 4.60
N GLY A 76 -2.10 3.25 3.50
CA GLY A 76 -2.51 3.68 2.17
C GLY A 76 -4.03 3.68 1.98
N ALA A 77 -4.69 2.58 2.33
CA ALA A 77 -6.14 2.45 2.16
C ALA A 77 -6.91 3.53 2.94
N SER A 78 -6.55 3.79 4.19
CA SER A 78 -7.26 4.78 5.01
C SER A 78 -7.09 6.21 4.51
N TRP A 79 -5.86 6.61 4.12
CA TRP A 79 -5.63 7.94 3.55
C TRP A 79 -6.31 8.10 2.18
N GLY A 80 -6.21 7.09 1.31
CA GLY A 80 -6.89 7.09 0.02
C GLY A 80 -8.40 7.19 0.13
N THR A 81 -9.02 6.42 1.03
CA THR A 81 -10.46 6.52 1.29
C THR A 81 -10.85 7.86 1.89
N PHE A 82 -10.13 8.37 2.89
CA PHE A 82 -10.41 9.68 3.49
C PHE A 82 -10.42 10.77 2.42
N ARG A 83 -9.39 10.79 1.56
CA ARG A 83 -9.27 11.76 0.47
C ARG A 83 -10.37 11.64 -0.56
N ALA A 84 -10.71 10.43 -0.97
CA ALA A 84 -11.78 10.20 -1.93
C ALA A 84 -13.16 10.64 -1.39
N VAL A 85 -13.45 10.32 -0.12
CA VAL A 85 -14.69 10.75 0.53
C VAL A 85 -14.72 12.27 0.72
N ALA A 86 -13.62 12.86 1.18
CA ALA A 86 -13.52 14.30 1.36
C ALA A 86 -13.71 15.04 0.02
N GLN A 87 -13.09 14.57 -1.06
CA GLN A 87 -13.31 15.13 -2.39
C GLN A 87 -14.75 14.96 -2.88
N LYS A 88 -15.34 13.77 -2.75
CA LYS A 88 -16.70 13.49 -3.20
C LYS A 88 -17.77 14.30 -2.47
N LEU A 89 -17.55 14.58 -1.18
CA LEU A 89 -18.47 15.32 -0.33
C LEU A 89 -18.05 16.80 -0.13
N ASN A 90 -17.02 17.26 -0.84
CA ASN A 90 -16.45 18.60 -0.74
C ASN A 90 -16.13 19.02 0.72
N LEU A 91 -15.47 18.13 1.45
CA LEU A 91 -15.07 18.34 2.85
C LEU A 91 -13.61 18.80 2.95
N PRO A 92 -13.28 19.66 3.93
CA PRO A 92 -11.90 20.04 4.24
C PRO A 92 -11.00 18.86 4.61
N LEU A 93 -9.71 18.90 4.26
CA LEU A 93 -8.75 17.83 4.56
C LEU A 93 -8.32 17.75 6.04
N ASP A 94 -8.68 18.73 6.85
CA ASP A 94 -8.50 18.72 8.30
C ASP A 94 -9.73 18.16 9.06
N SER A 95 -10.79 17.80 8.34
CA SER A 95 -12.00 17.15 8.89
C SER A 95 -11.64 15.94 9.75
N ASP A 96 -12.27 15.84 10.91
CA ASP A 96 -12.12 14.69 11.77
C ASP A 96 -13.00 13.50 11.31
N LEU A 97 -12.75 12.33 11.89
CA LEU A 97 -13.50 11.12 11.55
C LEU A 97 -14.99 11.25 11.87
N ALA A 98 -15.37 12.04 12.88
CA ALA A 98 -16.77 12.26 13.23
C ALA A 98 -17.50 13.03 12.12
N THR A 99 -16.87 14.08 11.59
CA THR A 99 -17.37 14.87 10.46
C THR A 99 -17.54 14.00 9.22
N ILE A 100 -16.54 13.16 8.91
CA ILE A 100 -16.62 12.21 7.78
C ILE A 100 -17.78 11.22 7.98
N LYS A 101 -17.97 10.69 9.18
CA LYS A 101 -19.08 9.77 9.51
C LYS A 101 -20.44 10.43 9.35
N GLU A 102 -20.63 11.64 9.86
CA GLU A 102 -21.91 12.34 9.74
C GLU A 102 -22.22 12.71 8.28
N ALA A 103 -21.21 13.18 7.53
CA ALA A 103 -21.39 13.51 6.12
C ALA A 103 -21.77 12.30 5.26
N THR A 104 -21.18 11.14 5.55
CA THR A 104 -21.45 9.87 4.85
C THR A 104 -22.75 9.21 5.29
N LYS A 105 -23.28 9.49 6.49
CA LYS A 105 -24.66 9.13 6.85
C LYS A 105 -25.68 9.91 6.04
N ALA A 106 -25.46 11.20 5.84
CA ALA A 106 -26.33 12.05 5.03
C ALA A 106 -26.23 11.73 3.53
N ASN A 107 -25.06 11.27 3.09
CA ASN A 107 -24.76 10.92 1.70
C ASN A 107 -24.12 9.52 1.67
N PRO A 108 -24.92 8.44 1.69
CA PRO A 108 -24.41 7.08 1.74
C PRO A 108 -23.43 6.78 0.59
N ILE A 109 -22.28 6.21 0.92
CA ILE A 109 -21.23 5.82 -0.03
C ILE A 109 -20.83 4.37 0.24
N THR A 110 -20.76 3.56 -0.82
CA THR A 110 -20.18 2.21 -0.78
C THR A 110 -18.76 2.24 -1.32
N LEU A 111 -17.84 1.56 -0.62
CA LEU A 111 -16.46 1.38 -1.05
C LEU A 111 -16.32 0.06 -1.81
N PHE A 112 -15.55 0.08 -2.90
CA PHE A 112 -15.27 -1.07 -3.74
C PHE A 112 -13.76 -1.27 -3.84
N ALA A 113 -13.28 -2.51 -3.85
CA ALA A 113 -11.89 -2.82 -4.17
C ALA A 113 -11.74 -4.24 -4.68
N ALA A 114 -10.72 -4.49 -5.48
CA ALA A 114 -10.25 -5.84 -5.78
C ALA A 114 -8.98 -6.17 -5.00
N THR A 115 -8.83 -7.43 -4.59
CA THR A 115 -7.62 -7.86 -3.89
C THR A 115 -7.34 -9.35 -4.03
N ALA A 116 -6.09 -9.72 -3.80
CA ALA A 116 -5.69 -11.09 -3.49
C ALA A 116 -5.25 -11.25 -2.01
N GLY A 117 -5.47 -10.25 -1.15
CA GLY A 117 -5.06 -10.32 0.26
C GLY A 117 -5.22 -9.02 1.04
N ASN A 118 -4.07 -8.45 1.45
CA ASN A 118 -4.00 -7.40 2.46
C ASN A 118 -4.73 -6.09 2.10
N HIS A 119 -4.80 -5.72 0.82
CA HIS A 119 -5.44 -4.48 0.39
C HIS A 119 -6.94 -4.50 0.67
N GLY A 120 -7.66 -5.55 0.26
CA GLY A 120 -9.10 -5.62 0.51
C GLY A 120 -9.45 -5.73 1.99
N ARG A 121 -8.63 -6.42 2.80
CA ARG A 121 -8.82 -6.43 4.26
C ARG A 121 -8.61 -5.04 4.86
N ALA A 122 -7.62 -4.29 4.38
CA ALA A 122 -7.41 -2.92 4.80
C ALA A 122 -8.61 -2.02 4.42
N VAL A 123 -9.12 -2.08 3.19
CA VAL A 123 -10.31 -1.33 2.78
C VAL A 123 -11.54 -1.71 3.61
N ALA A 124 -11.74 -3.01 3.87
CA ALA A 124 -12.82 -3.49 4.74
C ALA A 124 -12.71 -2.91 6.16
N ARG A 125 -11.51 -2.91 6.74
CA ARG A 125 -11.25 -2.30 8.05
C ARG A 125 -11.54 -0.79 8.05
N VAL A 126 -11.18 -0.06 6.99
CA VAL A 126 -11.51 1.37 6.86
C VAL A 126 -13.02 1.58 6.82
N GLY A 127 -13.74 0.78 6.03
CA GLY A 127 -15.19 0.83 6.00
C GLY A 127 -15.81 0.58 7.37
N SER A 128 -15.31 -0.41 8.12
CA SER A 128 -15.72 -0.67 9.50
C SER A 128 -15.48 0.54 10.43
N ILE A 129 -14.30 1.17 10.34
CA ILE A 129 -13.96 2.37 11.12
C ILE A 129 -14.91 3.52 10.81
N LEU A 130 -15.27 3.72 9.54
CA LEU A 130 -16.12 4.81 9.05
C LEU A 130 -17.63 4.49 9.08
N GLY A 131 -18.02 3.23 9.31
CA GLY A 131 -19.41 2.79 9.21
C GLY A 131 -19.94 2.76 7.78
N LEU A 132 -19.08 2.52 6.78
CA LEU A 132 -19.42 2.45 5.37
C LEU A 132 -19.56 1.00 4.89
N PRO A 133 -20.53 0.69 4.01
CA PRO A 133 -20.57 -0.59 3.33
C PRO A 133 -19.35 -0.76 2.42
N VAL A 134 -18.82 -1.98 2.38
CA VAL A 134 -17.66 -2.34 1.57
C VAL A 134 -17.94 -3.60 0.76
N GLU A 135 -17.62 -3.56 -0.52
CA GLU A 135 -17.62 -4.72 -1.42
C GLU A 135 -16.22 -5.01 -1.93
N ILE A 136 -15.75 -6.24 -1.69
CA ILE A 136 -14.42 -6.69 -2.08
C ILE A 136 -14.54 -7.81 -3.10
N PHE A 137 -13.88 -7.66 -4.23
CA PHE A 137 -13.80 -8.66 -5.28
C PHE A 137 -12.47 -9.39 -5.19
N VAL A 138 -12.50 -10.70 -5.17
CA VAL A 138 -11.29 -11.53 -5.11
C VAL A 138 -11.27 -12.50 -6.31
N PRO A 139 -10.10 -12.77 -6.91
CA PRO A 139 -10.01 -13.65 -8.06
C PRO A 139 -10.27 -15.11 -7.69
N ALA A 140 -10.48 -15.93 -8.71
CA ALA A 140 -10.55 -17.38 -8.56
C ALA A 140 -9.28 -17.93 -7.91
N GLY A 141 -9.44 -18.95 -7.05
CA GLY A 141 -8.34 -19.56 -6.32
C GLY A 141 -7.86 -18.78 -5.10
N THR A 142 -8.48 -17.65 -4.76
CA THR A 142 -8.18 -16.94 -3.49
C THR A 142 -8.40 -17.88 -2.31
N HIS A 143 -7.40 -18.00 -1.43
CA HIS A 143 -7.44 -18.90 -0.29
C HIS A 143 -8.66 -18.61 0.61
N PRO A 144 -9.40 -19.63 1.08
CA PRO A 144 -10.61 -19.43 1.88
C PRO A 144 -10.41 -18.58 3.14
N ASP A 145 -9.25 -18.72 3.80
CA ASP A 145 -8.93 -17.88 4.97
C ASP A 145 -8.80 -16.40 4.60
N THR A 146 -8.26 -16.06 3.42
CA THR A 146 -8.19 -14.67 2.95
C THR A 146 -9.59 -14.09 2.77
N VAL A 147 -10.50 -14.86 2.15
CA VAL A 147 -11.91 -14.47 2.00
C VAL A 147 -12.55 -14.24 3.37
N ARG A 148 -12.37 -15.18 4.31
CA ARG A 148 -12.90 -15.08 5.67
C ARG A 148 -12.34 -13.85 6.40
N PHE A 149 -11.02 -13.63 6.37
CA PHE A 149 -10.40 -12.50 7.06
C PHE A 149 -10.87 -11.13 6.54
N ILE A 150 -11.25 -11.03 5.28
CA ILE A 150 -11.85 -9.80 4.72
C ILE A 150 -13.31 -9.68 5.19
N ALA A 151 -14.08 -10.76 5.14
CA ALA A 151 -15.47 -10.79 5.58
C ALA A 151 -15.63 -10.50 7.09
N ASP A 152 -14.69 -10.96 7.92
CA ASP A 152 -14.67 -10.74 9.37
C ASP A 152 -14.52 -9.25 9.74
N GLU A 153 -14.03 -8.41 8.82
CA GLU A 153 -14.02 -6.94 8.99
C GLU A 153 -15.38 -6.29 8.66
N GLY A 154 -16.36 -7.07 8.18
CA GLY A 154 -17.72 -6.62 7.84
C GLY A 154 -17.96 -6.33 6.36
N ALA A 155 -17.02 -6.65 5.47
CA ALA A 155 -17.20 -6.47 4.02
C ALA A 155 -18.01 -7.60 3.37
N ARG A 156 -18.75 -7.28 2.31
CA ARG A 156 -19.24 -8.28 1.37
C ARG A 156 -18.09 -8.70 0.47
N VAL A 157 -17.84 -10.01 0.37
CA VAL A 157 -16.75 -10.55 -0.47
C VAL A 157 -17.33 -11.39 -1.58
N THR A 158 -17.00 -11.03 -2.82
CA THR A 158 -17.42 -11.75 -4.04
C THR A 158 -16.19 -12.40 -4.66
N VAL A 159 -16.17 -13.73 -4.69
CA VAL A 159 -15.17 -14.49 -5.46
C VAL A 159 -15.62 -14.51 -6.91
N ILE A 160 -14.83 -13.91 -7.81
CA ILE A 160 -15.10 -13.99 -9.25
C ILE A 160 -14.46 -15.24 -9.85
N SER A 161 -14.96 -15.69 -11.00
CA SER A 161 -14.39 -16.85 -11.70
C SER A 161 -13.10 -16.54 -12.47
N GLY A 162 -12.72 -15.27 -12.57
CA GLY A 162 -11.60 -14.79 -13.37
C GLY A 162 -10.31 -14.53 -12.59
N SER A 163 -9.36 -13.95 -13.31
CA SER A 163 -8.05 -13.46 -12.87
C SER A 163 -8.14 -12.24 -11.95
N TYR A 164 -6.99 -11.83 -11.39
CA TYR A 164 -6.90 -10.61 -10.59
C TYR A 164 -7.32 -9.36 -11.37
N ASP A 165 -6.89 -9.23 -12.63
CA ASP A 165 -7.22 -8.09 -13.49
C ASP A 165 -8.72 -8.03 -13.77
N GLU A 166 -9.37 -9.18 -13.98
CA GLU A 166 -10.83 -9.27 -14.11
C GLU A 166 -11.56 -8.87 -12.80
N ALA A 167 -10.97 -9.16 -11.64
CA ALA A 167 -11.52 -8.73 -10.35
C ALA A 167 -11.45 -7.20 -10.20
N VAL A 168 -10.34 -6.59 -10.64
CA VAL A 168 -10.17 -5.12 -10.68
C VAL A 168 -11.21 -4.48 -11.59
N HIS A 169 -11.38 -5.01 -12.81
CA HIS A 169 -12.42 -4.52 -13.72
C HIS A 169 -13.82 -4.64 -13.13
N THR A 170 -14.15 -5.80 -12.54
CA THR A 170 -15.45 -6.02 -11.89
C THR A 170 -15.69 -5.02 -10.76
N ALA A 171 -14.69 -4.77 -9.91
CA ALA A 171 -14.80 -3.81 -8.82
C ALA A 171 -15.01 -2.37 -9.33
N SER A 172 -14.34 -2.00 -10.43
CA SER A 172 -14.51 -0.70 -11.08
C SER A 172 -15.93 -0.53 -11.64
N ASP A 173 -16.40 -1.52 -12.39
CA ASP A 173 -17.75 -1.51 -12.99
C ASP A 173 -18.84 -1.40 -11.91
N GLU A 174 -18.71 -2.15 -10.81
CA GLU A 174 -19.68 -2.08 -9.71
C GLU A 174 -19.62 -0.74 -8.96
N ALA A 175 -18.43 -0.16 -8.78
CA ALA A 175 -18.29 1.17 -8.21
C ALA A 175 -19.01 2.22 -9.08
N GLU A 176 -18.90 2.15 -10.39
CA GLU A 176 -19.58 3.06 -11.32
C GLU A 176 -21.10 2.87 -11.30
N LYS A 177 -21.57 1.63 -11.46
CA LYS A 177 -23.02 1.29 -11.47
C LYS A 177 -23.73 1.76 -10.21
N GLN A 178 -23.07 1.63 -9.06
CA GLN A 178 -23.65 1.98 -7.76
C GLN A 178 -23.30 3.39 -7.30
N SER A 179 -22.63 4.20 -8.15
CA SER A 179 -22.14 5.53 -7.78
C SER A 179 -21.29 5.53 -6.49
N GLY A 180 -20.54 4.44 -6.27
CA GLY A 180 -19.64 4.23 -5.14
C GLY A 180 -18.30 4.93 -5.28
N ILE A 181 -17.30 4.42 -4.56
CA ILE A 181 -15.89 4.81 -4.73
C ILE A 181 -15.05 3.54 -4.84
N LEU A 182 -14.30 3.42 -5.95
CA LEU A 182 -13.26 2.42 -6.09
C LEU A 182 -12.02 2.85 -5.29
N ILE A 183 -11.54 2.00 -4.41
CA ILE A 183 -10.30 2.16 -3.63
C ILE A 183 -9.33 1.07 -4.08
N GLN A 184 -8.62 1.28 -5.18
CA GLN A 184 -7.66 0.34 -5.74
C GLN A 184 -6.24 0.88 -5.64
N ASP A 185 -5.30 0.02 -5.25
CA ASP A 185 -3.90 0.37 -5.04
C ASP A 185 -3.02 0.25 -6.30
N THR A 186 -3.63 0.29 -7.49
CA THR A 186 -2.96 0.38 -8.80
C THR A 186 -3.63 1.45 -9.65
N ALA A 187 -2.87 2.06 -10.57
CA ALA A 187 -3.33 3.15 -11.41
C ALA A 187 -3.49 2.73 -12.88
N TRP A 188 -4.37 3.41 -13.59
CA TRP A 188 -4.51 3.37 -15.05
C TRP A 188 -4.99 4.74 -15.55
N PRO A 189 -4.89 5.04 -16.86
CA PRO A 189 -5.33 6.32 -17.38
C PRO A 189 -6.78 6.64 -16.95
N GLY A 190 -6.96 7.78 -16.28
CA GLY A 190 -8.25 8.21 -15.73
C GLY A 190 -8.52 7.78 -14.28
N TYR A 191 -7.65 6.96 -13.68
CA TYR A 191 -7.71 6.55 -12.27
C TYR A 191 -6.33 6.64 -11.63
N GLU A 192 -5.94 7.86 -11.23
CA GLU A 192 -4.59 8.16 -10.71
C GLU A 192 -4.63 8.83 -9.33
N ASP A 193 -5.66 9.62 -9.04
CA ASP A 193 -5.79 10.36 -7.78
C ASP A 193 -5.77 9.44 -6.56
N ILE A 194 -6.66 8.44 -6.52
CA ILE A 194 -6.78 7.52 -5.38
C ILE A 194 -5.51 6.66 -5.20
N PRO A 195 -4.92 6.06 -6.25
CA PRO A 195 -3.63 5.39 -6.14
C PRO A 195 -2.53 6.29 -5.60
N ASN A 196 -2.45 7.55 -6.05
CA ASN A 196 -1.47 8.52 -5.55
C ASN A 196 -1.68 8.84 -4.07
N TRP A 197 -2.93 8.97 -3.61
CA TRP A 197 -3.22 9.10 -2.17
C TRP A 197 -2.85 7.83 -1.41
N ILE A 198 -3.12 6.63 -1.93
CA ILE A 198 -2.69 5.38 -1.30
C ILE A 198 -1.17 5.34 -1.13
N VAL A 199 -0.40 5.74 -2.15
CA VAL A 199 1.06 5.87 -2.10
C VAL A 199 1.48 6.88 -1.02
N ALA A 200 0.85 8.06 -0.97
CA ALA A 200 1.13 9.06 0.05
C ALA A 200 0.84 8.52 1.47
N GLY A 201 -0.21 7.72 1.66
CA GLY A 201 -0.53 7.09 2.93
C GLY A 201 0.58 6.19 3.48
N TYR A 202 1.28 5.47 2.60
CA TYR A 202 2.40 4.61 3.02
C TYR A 202 3.59 5.40 3.59
N THR A 203 3.70 6.71 3.33
CA THR A 203 4.82 7.53 3.83
C THR A 203 4.88 7.57 5.36
N THR A 204 3.76 7.39 6.07
CA THR A 204 3.75 7.37 7.54
C THR A 204 4.68 6.30 8.12
N LEU A 205 4.71 5.09 7.57
CA LEU A 205 5.61 4.05 8.11
C LEU A 205 7.08 4.39 7.87
N LEU A 206 7.39 5.10 6.77
CA LEU A 206 8.75 5.52 6.42
C LEU A 206 9.21 6.66 7.34
N THR A 207 8.33 7.62 7.62
CA THR A 207 8.58 8.69 8.60
C THR A 207 8.80 8.12 10.00
N GLU A 208 7.98 7.17 10.42
CA GLU A 208 8.17 6.49 11.70
C GLU A 208 9.51 5.75 11.75
N LEU A 209 9.84 4.98 10.70
CA LEU A 209 11.11 4.26 10.59
C LEU A 209 12.30 5.21 10.73
N THR A 210 12.33 6.29 9.94
CA THR A 210 13.41 7.28 9.97
C THR A 210 13.54 7.96 11.34
N THR A 211 12.42 8.23 12.01
CA THR A 211 12.43 8.82 13.37
C THR A 211 12.90 7.83 14.45
N GLN A 212 12.68 6.54 14.24
CA GLN A 212 13.03 5.47 15.20
C GLN A 212 14.48 5.00 15.08
N LEU A 213 15.19 5.35 14.02
CA LEU A 213 16.60 4.99 13.86
C LEU A 213 17.47 5.65 14.95
N PRO A 214 18.44 4.92 15.53
CA PRO A 214 19.33 5.51 16.53
C PRO A 214 20.25 6.54 15.89
N ALA A 215 20.76 7.49 16.69
CA ALA A 215 21.62 8.57 16.21
C ALA A 215 22.87 8.08 15.45
N ALA A 216 23.43 6.93 15.85
CA ALA A 216 24.57 6.30 15.17
C ALA A 216 24.25 5.82 13.73
N HIS A 217 22.96 5.63 13.41
CA HIS A 217 22.44 5.13 12.14
C HIS A 217 21.25 5.98 11.67
N SER A 218 21.30 7.30 11.91
CA SER A 218 20.18 8.22 11.64
C SER A 218 19.78 8.31 10.18
N ALA A 219 20.67 7.90 9.27
CA ALA A 219 20.39 7.72 7.85
C ALA A 219 20.73 6.28 7.43
N PRO A 220 19.77 5.52 6.86
CA PRO A 220 20.09 4.21 6.30
C PRO A 220 20.98 4.37 5.06
N THR A 221 21.86 3.41 4.82
CA THR A 221 22.64 3.34 3.56
C THR A 221 21.91 2.55 2.48
N HIS A 222 21.07 1.60 2.90
CA HIS A 222 20.30 0.73 2.02
C HIS A 222 18.87 0.58 2.55
N VAL A 223 17.90 0.55 1.65
CA VAL A 223 16.49 0.28 1.97
C VAL A 223 15.97 -0.82 1.04
N LEU A 224 15.50 -1.91 1.65
CA LEU A 224 14.93 -3.04 0.91
C LEU A 224 13.40 -2.94 0.96
N ALA A 225 12.74 -3.04 -0.20
CA ALA A 225 11.29 -2.95 -0.31
C ALA A 225 10.73 -4.06 -1.21
N PRO A 226 9.74 -4.84 -0.73
CA PRO A 226 9.04 -5.79 -1.59
C PRO A 226 8.16 -5.07 -2.62
N VAL A 227 8.02 -5.66 -3.80
CA VAL A 227 7.27 -5.09 -4.91
C VAL A 227 6.21 -6.05 -5.41
N GLY A 228 4.97 -5.54 -5.52
CA GLY A 228 3.88 -6.12 -6.30
C GLY A 228 3.59 -5.17 -7.46
N VAL A 229 2.43 -4.49 -7.43
CA VAL A 229 2.09 -3.44 -8.43
C VAL A 229 2.94 -2.15 -8.34
N GLY A 230 3.88 -2.06 -7.40
CA GLY A 230 4.81 -0.93 -7.28
C GLY A 230 4.43 0.20 -6.32
N SER A 231 3.19 0.27 -5.82
CA SER A 231 2.74 1.41 -4.99
C SER A 231 3.54 1.63 -3.71
N PHE A 232 3.92 0.56 -3.00
CA PHE A 232 4.80 0.69 -1.82
C PHE A 232 6.22 1.09 -2.21
N ALA A 233 6.79 0.51 -3.27
CA ALA A 233 8.11 0.90 -3.76
C ALA A 233 8.14 2.37 -4.21
N SER A 234 7.06 2.85 -4.83
CA SER A 234 6.90 4.25 -5.20
C SER A 234 6.93 5.17 -3.97
N ALA A 235 6.27 4.77 -2.86
CA ALA A 235 6.35 5.50 -1.60
C ALA A 235 7.77 5.52 -1.02
N VAL A 236 8.46 4.36 -1.03
CA VAL A 236 9.85 4.23 -0.56
C VAL A 236 10.79 5.13 -1.36
N VAL A 237 10.73 5.03 -2.70
CA VAL A 237 11.51 5.85 -3.61
C VAL A 237 11.23 7.32 -3.39
N SER A 238 9.96 7.71 -3.33
CA SER A 238 9.60 9.13 -3.16
C SER A 238 10.06 9.71 -1.84
N HIS A 239 9.95 8.96 -0.74
CA HIS A 239 10.37 9.41 0.59
C HIS A 239 11.89 9.58 0.69
N TYR A 240 12.67 8.63 0.19
CA TYR A 240 14.13 8.67 0.33
C TYR A 240 14.82 9.52 -0.73
N LYS A 241 14.24 9.66 -1.92
CA LYS A 241 14.77 10.49 -3.00
C LYS A 241 14.32 11.96 -2.93
N SER A 242 13.52 12.33 -1.93
CA SER A 242 13.20 13.73 -1.62
C SER A 242 14.19 14.43 -0.69
N SER A 243 15.25 13.72 -0.29
CA SER A 243 16.33 14.27 0.55
C SER A 243 17.69 13.76 0.09
N SER A 244 18.75 14.48 0.46
CA SER A 244 20.13 14.11 0.13
C SER A 244 20.99 14.15 1.40
N PRO A 245 21.87 13.16 1.63
CA PRO A 245 22.10 11.98 0.80
C PRO A 245 20.93 10.98 0.85
N SER A 246 20.72 10.23 -0.24
CA SER A 246 19.69 9.18 -0.30
C SER A 246 20.32 7.78 -0.24
N PRO A 247 19.66 6.80 0.41
CA PRO A 247 20.11 5.40 0.41
C PRO A 247 20.03 4.77 -0.98
N ALA A 248 20.77 3.67 -1.15
CA ALA A 248 20.52 2.72 -2.23
C ALA A 248 19.18 2.01 -1.97
N ILE A 249 18.30 1.98 -2.97
CA ILE A 249 16.99 1.34 -2.88
C ILE A 249 17.05 0.01 -3.62
N ILE A 250 16.71 -1.06 -2.90
CA ILE A 250 16.72 -2.43 -3.42
C ILE A 250 15.28 -2.94 -3.41
N THR A 251 14.71 -3.10 -4.59
CA THR A 251 13.38 -3.70 -4.76
C THR A 251 13.47 -5.21 -4.90
N VAL A 252 12.55 -5.94 -4.27
CA VAL A 252 12.54 -7.40 -4.27
C VAL A 252 11.20 -7.91 -4.81
N GLU A 253 11.26 -8.77 -5.82
CA GLU A 253 10.12 -9.43 -6.45
C GLU A 253 10.33 -10.95 -6.46
N PRO A 254 9.25 -11.76 -6.42
CA PRO A 254 9.35 -13.18 -6.70
C PRO A 254 9.61 -13.41 -8.19
N ASP A 255 10.43 -14.42 -8.52
CA ASP A 255 10.69 -14.84 -9.91
C ASP A 255 9.40 -15.23 -10.68
N THR A 256 8.31 -15.53 -9.97
CA THR A 256 6.99 -15.88 -10.53
C THR A 256 6.09 -14.69 -10.83
N ALA A 257 6.41 -13.48 -10.35
CA ALA A 257 5.67 -12.26 -10.65
C ALA A 257 6.58 -11.00 -10.71
N PRO A 258 7.63 -10.97 -11.56
CA PRO A 258 8.64 -9.91 -11.56
C PRO A 258 8.29 -8.76 -12.53
N CYS A 259 7.16 -8.08 -12.31
CA CYS A 259 6.64 -7.09 -13.25
C CYS A 259 7.50 -5.81 -13.34
N LEU A 260 8.06 -5.34 -12.22
CA LEU A 260 8.95 -4.18 -12.20
C LEU A 260 10.27 -4.51 -12.90
N HIS A 261 10.88 -5.66 -12.61
CA HIS A 261 12.09 -6.13 -13.30
C HIS A 261 11.89 -6.20 -14.81
N ALA A 262 10.81 -6.84 -15.26
CA ALA A 262 10.48 -6.94 -16.67
C ALA A 262 10.27 -5.55 -17.31
N SER A 263 9.58 -4.64 -16.59
CA SER A 263 9.31 -3.28 -17.05
C SER A 263 10.58 -2.43 -17.15
N LEU A 264 11.49 -2.53 -16.18
CA LEU A 264 12.77 -1.82 -16.19
C LEU A 264 13.64 -2.24 -17.37
N ARG A 265 13.65 -3.53 -17.70
CA ARG A 265 14.36 -4.04 -18.88
C ARG A 265 13.73 -3.62 -20.20
N ALA A 266 12.40 -3.54 -20.24
CA ALA A 266 11.66 -3.08 -21.42
C ALA A 266 11.64 -1.56 -21.57
N THR A 267 12.00 -0.81 -20.53
CA THR A 267 11.92 0.66 -20.43
C THR A 267 10.49 1.23 -20.52
N HIS A 268 9.48 0.38 -20.35
CA HIS A 268 8.07 0.74 -20.25
C HIS A 268 7.32 -0.29 -19.39
N PRO A 269 6.13 0.03 -18.83
CA PRO A 269 5.33 -0.95 -18.09
C PRO A 269 5.01 -2.17 -18.95
N VAL A 270 5.15 -3.36 -18.38
CA VAL A 270 4.77 -4.64 -18.98
C VAL A 270 3.98 -5.50 -18.01
N SER A 271 2.95 -6.17 -18.53
CA SER A 271 2.23 -7.20 -17.78
C SER A 271 3.01 -8.51 -17.80
N VAL A 272 3.10 -9.17 -16.65
CA VAL A 272 3.67 -10.52 -16.52
C VAL A 272 2.56 -11.47 -16.08
N PRO A 273 2.38 -12.63 -16.73
CA PRO A 273 1.46 -13.64 -16.26
C PRO A 273 1.87 -14.11 -14.87
N THR A 274 0.93 -14.10 -13.92
CA THR A 274 1.15 -14.66 -12.59
C THR A 274 0.48 -16.02 -12.50
N PRO A 275 1.16 -17.05 -11.97
CA PRO A 275 0.52 -18.35 -11.76
C PRO A 275 -0.59 -18.19 -10.73
N PHE A 276 -1.69 -18.93 -10.90
CA PHE A 276 -2.71 -19.03 -9.86
C PHE A 276 -2.05 -19.47 -8.55
N PRO A 277 -2.47 -18.92 -7.39
CA PRO A 277 -2.02 -19.43 -6.11
C PRO A 277 -2.34 -20.93 -6.06
N THR A 278 -1.28 -21.75 -6.00
CA THR A 278 -1.36 -23.21 -5.80
C THR A 278 -1.76 -23.54 -4.38
#